data_AF-A0A9E8SFX1-F1
#
_entry.id   AF-A0A9E8SFX1-F1
#
_cell.length_a   1.000
_cell.length_b   1.000
_cell.length_c   1.000
_cell.angle_alpha   90.00
_cell.angle_beta   90.00
_cell.angle_gamma   90.00
#
_symmetry.space_group_name_H-M   'P 1'
#
loop_
_entity.id
_entity.type
_entity.pdbx_description
1 polymer ?
#
loop_
_entity_poly.entity_id
_entity_poly.type
_entity_poly.pdbx_seq_one_letter_code
_entity_poly.pdbx_strand_id
1 'polypeptide(L)'
;MTGFCTFPRELDSIEANKKTYKQTNNLSYIQADAGMTIEKRSVAESEVFRIETQIELSKLLENNLKNQTSFGLLPADIGVENANINSLVFQYNQVVLEREKLITSAGLSNPAVKLLSSQLITAKSNILNTVNSYQNQLKVSLKQLKQKEYSADALFSQLPRERNDAEVH
;
A
#
# COMPACT_ATOMS: atom_id res chain seq x y z
N MET A 1 66.64 31.73 -33.93
CA MET A 1 66.26 30.30 -33.77
C MET A 1 66.46 30.00 -32.30
N THR A 2 65.47 29.66 -31.50
CA THR A 2 64.36 28.70 -31.64
C THR A 2 63.33 29.13 -30.58
N GLY A 3 62.03 29.20 -30.85
CA GLY A 3 61.16 28.08 -31.20
C GLY A 3 60.25 27.78 -30.00
N PHE A 4 59.17 28.55 -29.88
CA PHE A 4 58.07 28.39 -28.94
C PHE A 4 57.42 27.00 -29.11
N CYS A 5 57.22 26.24 -28.03
CA CYS A 5 56.21 25.15 -27.98
C CYS A 5 56.00 24.65 -26.54
N THR A 6 55.19 25.36 -25.77
CA THR A 6 54.58 24.86 -24.52
C THR A 6 53.06 24.83 -24.72
N PHE A 7 52.56 23.77 -25.34
CA PHE A 7 51.13 23.56 -25.55
C PHE A 7 50.62 22.09 -25.52
N PRO A 8 51.45 21.03 -25.50
CA PRO A 8 50.92 19.66 -25.37
C PRO A 8 50.36 19.33 -23.97
N ARG A 9 51.00 19.82 -22.91
CA ARG A 9 50.73 19.37 -21.53
C ARG A 9 49.43 19.91 -20.94
N GLU A 10 48.97 21.07 -21.41
CA GLU A 10 47.71 21.67 -20.95
C GLU A 10 46.49 21.07 -21.64
N LEU A 11 46.60 20.68 -22.92
CA LEU A 11 45.54 19.97 -23.64
C LEU A 11 45.30 18.57 -23.05
N ASP A 12 46.37 17.81 -22.80
CA ASP A 12 46.29 16.49 -22.14
C ASP A 12 45.62 16.58 -20.75
N SER A 13 45.93 17.65 -20.00
CA SER A 13 45.34 17.87 -18.68
C SER A 13 43.85 18.25 -18.74
N ILE A 14 43.44 19.07 -19.72
CA ILE A 14 42.04 19.45 -19.91
C ILE A 14 41.21 18.25 -20.36
N GLU A 15 41.73 17.39 -21.25
CA GLU A 15 41.04 16.16 -21.66
C GLU A 15 40.93 15.14 -20.54
N ALA A 16 41.99 14.95 -19.75
CA ALA A 16 41.96 14.11 -18.56
C ALA A 16 40.91 14.63 -17.56
N ASN A 17 40.90 15.93 -17.27
CA ASN A 17 39.93 16.55 -16.36
C ASN A 17 38.49 16.43 -16.88
N LYS A 18 38.27 16.58 -18.18
CA LYS A 18 36.94 16.41 -18.81
C LYS A 18 36.46 14.95 -18.72
N LYS A 19 37.35 13.98 -18.89
CA LYS A 19 37.06 12.54 -18.75
C LYS A 19 36.72 12.21 -17.29
N THR A 20 37.53 12.65 -16.33
CA THR A 20 37.28 12.44 -14.90
C THR A 20 35.99 13.13 -14.46
N TYR A 21 35.75 14.38 -14.87
CA TYR A 21 34.51 15.09 -14.56
C TYR A 21 33.28 14.33 -15.08
N LYS A 22 33.28 13.87 -16.34
CA LYS A 22 32.18 13.05 -16.88
C LYS A 22 32.00 11.74 -16.13
N GLN A 23 33.08 11.03 -15.81
CA GLN A 23 33.02 9.78 -15.05
C GLN A 23 32.48 9.99 -13.63
N THR A 24 32.97 11.00 -12.91
CA THR A 24 32.51 11.32 -11.56
C THR A 24 31.06 11.80 -11.55
N ASN A 25 30.64 12.63 -12.52
CA ASN A 25 29.25 13.06 -12.64
C ASN A 25 28.32 11.90 -13.01
N ASN A 26 28.73 11.03 -13.95
CA ASN A 26 27.97 9.83 -14.30
C ASN A 26 27.85 8.87 -13.09
N LEU A 27 28.95 8.65 -12.35
CA LEU A 27 28.93 7.82 -11.13
C LEU A 27 28.02 8.43 -10.04
N SER A 28 28.07 9.75 -9.84
CA SER A 28 27.20 10.45 -8.90
C SER A 28 25.73 10.38 -9.32
N TYR A 29 25.45 10.49 -10.63
CA TYR A 29 24.10 10.36 -11.18
C TYR A 29 23.57 8.93 -11.00
N ILE A 30 24.38 7.91 -11.30
CA ILE A 30 24.04 6.49 -11.11
C ILE A 30 23.80 6.18 -9.62
N GLN A 31 24.63 6.71 -8.71
CA GLN A 31 24.46 6.51 -7.28
C GLN A 31 23.20 7.21 -6.74
N ALA A 32 22.92 8.43 -7.19
CA ALA A 32 21.69 9.15 -6.84
C ALA A 32 20.43 8.45 -7.38
N ASP A 33 20.46 7.96 -8.62
CA ASP A 33 19.37 7.21 -9.23
C ASP A 33 19.14 5.85 -8.55
N ALA A 34 20.22 5.14 -8.21
CA ALA A 34 20.16 3.90 -7.44
C ALA A 34 19.59 4.13 -6.03
N GLY A 35 20.01 5.18 -5.32
CA GLY A 35 19.48 5.55 -4.01
C GLY A 35 17.99 5.88 -4.07
N MET A 36 17.57 6.72 -5.02
CA MET A 36 16.17 7.07 -5.25
C MET A 36 15.32 5.85 -5.62
N THR A 37 15.88 4.91 -6.37
CA THR A 37 15.20 3.66 -6.76
C THR A 37 14.97 2.75 -5.57
N ILE A 38 15.97 2.60 -4.69
CA ILE A 38 15.84 1.82 -3.46
C ILE A 38 14.78 2.42 -2.54
N GLU A 39 14.77 3.75 -2.39
CA GLU A 39 13.75 4.44 -1.58
C GLU A 39 12.34 4.22 -2.13
N LYS A 40 12.14 4.39 -3.44
CA LYS A 40 10.85 4.14 -4.10
C LYS A 40 10.37 2.70 -3.92
N ARG A 41 11.27 1.72 -4.00
CA ARG A 41 10.96 0.31 -3.74
C ARG A 41 10.54 0.09 -2.29
N SER A 42 11.29 0.62 -1.32
CA SER A 42 10.94 0.48 0.10
C SER A 42 9.57 1.06 0.42
N VAL A 43 9.23 2.24 -0.14
CA VAL A 43 7.89 2.84 0.01
C VAL A 43 6.81 1.96 -0.62
N ALA A 44 7.05 1.41 -1.81
CA ALA A 44 6.11 0.52 -2.48
C ALA A 44 5.87 -0.78 -1.69
N GLU A 45 6.93 -1.42 -1.18
CA GLU A 45 6.86 -2.61 -0.33
C GLU A 45 6.05 -2.35 0.95
N SER A 46 6.31 -1.20 1.61
CA SER A 46 5.54 -0.79 2.79
C SER A 46 4.06 -0.62 2.48
N GLU A 47 3.72 -0.05 1.31
CA GLU A 47 2.34 0.15 0.89
C GLU A 47 1.66 -1.17 0.52
N VAL A 48 2.37 -2.10 -0.15
CA VAL A 48 1.90 -3.47 -0.39
C VAL A 48 1.55 -4.15 0.93
N PHE A 49 2.47 -4.12 1.90
CA PHE A 49 2.26 -4.72 3.23
C PHE A 49 1.05 -4.11 3.95
N ARG A 50 0.89 -2.78 3.90
CA ARG A 50 -0.27 -2.08 4.47
C ARG A 50 -1.58 -2.56 3.83
N ILE A 51 -1.65 -2.62 2.50
CA ILE A 51 -2.84 -3.06 1.77
C ILE A 51 -3.17 -4.52 2.09
N GLU A 52 -2.18 -5.41 2.10
CA GLU A 52 -2.38 -6.83 2.43
C GLU A 52 -2.87 -7.00 3.88
N THR A 53 -2.34 -6.22 4.82
CA THR A 53 -2.83 -6.17 6.20
C THR A 53 -4.31 -5.74 6.25
N GLN A 54 -4.68 -4.67 5.53
CA GLN A 54 -6.07 -4.20 5.48
C GLN A 54 -7.03 -5.24 4.85
N ILE A 55 -6.55 -6.05 3.89
CA ILE A 55 -7.32 -7.18 3.34
C ILE A 55 -7.57 -8.22 4.43
N GLU A 56 -6.58 -8.59 5.23
CA GLU A 56 -6.77 -9.60 6.28
C GLU A 56 -7.61 -9.11 7.45
N LEU A 57 -7.43 -7.85 7.88
CA LEU A 57 -8.27 -7.26 8.93
C LEU A 57 -9.74 -7.17 8.49
N SER A 58 -9.99 -6.81 7.23
CA SER A 58 -11.36 -6.76 6.71
C SER A 58 -11.98 -8.15 6.53
N LYS A 59 -11.21 -9.19 6.18
CA LYS A 59 -11.67 -10.58 6.20
C LYS A 59 -11.95 -11.08 7.62
N LEU A 60 -11.13 -10.70 8.59
CA LEU A 60 -11.37 -11.03 10.00
C LEU A 60 -12.73 -10.48 10.46
N LEU A 61 -13.02 -9.21 10.13
CA LEU A 61 -14.33 -8.61 10.41
C LEU A 61 -15.45 -9.39 9.70
N GLU A 62 -15.31 -9.67 8.40
CA GLU A 62 -16.30 -10.45 7.64
C GLU A 62 -16.58 -11.82 8.28
N ASN A 63 -15.54 -12.54 8.68
CA ASN A 63 -15.64 -13.86 9.30
C ASN A 63 -16.32 -13.79 10.67
N ASN A 64 -16.01 -12.77 11.48
CA ASN A 64 -16.69 -12.54 12.75
C ASN A 64 -18.19 -12.33 12.53
N LEU A 65 -18.59 -11.50 11.57
CA LEU A 65 -20.02 -11.33 11.27
C LEU A 65 -20.66 -12.62 10.76
N LYS A 66 -20.01 -13.36 9.86
CA LYS A 66 -20.59 -14.58 9.24
C LYS A 66 -20.75 -15.73 10.23
N ASN A 67 -19.79 -15.94 11.13
CA ASN A 67 -19.76 -17.08 12.04
C ASN A 67 -20.59 -16.88 13.32
N GLN A 68 -21.09 -15.67 13.55
CA GLN A 68 -21.99 -15.38 14.66
C GLN A 68 -23.35 -16.09 14.50
N THR A 69 -23.63 -17.03 15.42
CA THR A 69 -24.92 -17.74 15.55
C THR A 69 -26.03 -16.87 16.15
N SER A 70 -25.66 -15.86 16.93
CA SER A 70 -26.54 -14.84 17.50
C SER A 70 -25.93 -13.44 17.29
N PHE A 71 -26.71 -12.39 17.46
CA PHE A 71 -26.17 -11.03 17.38
C PHE A 71 -25.26 -10.76 18.58
N GLY A 72 -23.97 -10.59 18.33
CA GLY A 72 -22.97 -10.35 19.35
C GLY A 72 -22.12 -9.14 19.00
N LEU A 73 -21.49 -8.54 20.01
CA LEU A 73 -20.62 -7.39 19.80
C LEU A 73 -19.47 -7.73 18.87
N LEU A 74 -19.15 -6.79 17.98
CA LEU A 74 -17.97 -6.79 17.16
C LEU A 74 -16.85 -6.01 17.88
N PRO A 75 -15.56 -6.36 17.68
CA PRO A 75 -14.47 -5.58 18.24
C PRO A 75 -14.53 -4.13 17.73
N ALA A 76 -14.38 -3.16 18.63
CA ALA A 76 -14.50 -1.73 18.30
C ALA A 76 -13.35 -1.23 17.40
N ASP A 77 -12.16 -1.83 17.51
CA ASP A 77 -10.93 -1.40 16.82
C ASP A 77 -10.21 -2.57 16.17
N ILE A 78 -10.72 -3.08 15.05
CA ILE A 78 -10.06 -4.16 14.28
C ILE A 78 -8.85 -3.62 13.49
N GLY A 79 -8.62 -2.30 13.48
CA GLY A 79 -7.55 -1.67 12.70
C GLY A 79 -7.88 -1.52 11.22
N VAL A 80 -9.16 -1.65 10.85
CA VAL A 80 -9.62 -1.39 9.47
C VAL A 80 -9.57 0.11 9.19
N GLU A 81 -8.79 0.50 8.20
CA GLU A 81 -8.59 1.88 7.74
C GLU A 81 -9.74 2.33 6.81
N ASN A 82 -10.98 2.17 7.28
CA ASN A 82 -12.17 2.63 6.58
C ASN A 82 -13.19 3.19 7.57
N ALA A 83 -13.33 4.52 7.58
CA ALA A 83 -14.20 5.22 8.52
C ALA A 83 -15.69 4.82 8.39
N ASN A 84 -16.15 4.48 7.19
CA ASN A 84 -17.53 4.03 6.98
C ASN A 84 -17.78 2.67 7.64
N ILE A 85 -16.85 1.72 7.47
CA ILE A 85 -16.91 0.42 8.15
C ILE A 85 -16.92 0.61 9.67
N ASN A 86 -16.01 1.45 10.20
CA ASN A 86 -15.92 1.71 11.64
C ASN A 86 -17.22 2.32 12.20
N SER A 87 -17.84 3.26 11.47
CA SER A 87 -19.14 3.83 11.83
C SER A 87 -20.27 2.79 11.83
N LEU A 88 -20.33 1.93 10.81
CA LEU A 88 -21.35 0.88 10.74
C LEU A 88 -21.18 -0.15 11.87
N VAL A 89 -19.95 -0.54 12.19
CA VAL A 89 -19.64 -1.43 13.32
C VAL A 89 -20.05 -0.79 14.65
N PHE A 90 -19.75 0.49 14.85
CA PHE A 90 -20.18 1.22 16.05
C PHE A 90 -21.70 1.22 16.19
N GLN A 91 -22.44 1.57 15.13
CA GLN A 91 -23.91 1.59 15.14
C GLN A 91 -24.49 0.19 15.40
N TYR A 92 -23.94 -0.84 14.77
CA TYR A 92 -24.33 -2.23 15.01
C TYR A 92 -24.17 -2.60 16.49
N ASN A 93 -23.01 -2.29 17.09
CA ASN A 93 -22.75 -2.57 18.50
C ASN A 93 -23.74 -1.84 19.44
N GLN A 94 -24.14 -0.61 19.12
CA GLN A 94 -25.18 0.09 19.91
C GLN A 94 -26.52 -0.65 19.89
N VAL A 95 -26.96 -1.12 18.72
CA VAL A 95 -28.22 -1.87 18.58
C VAL A 95 -28.14 -3.23 19.29
N VAL A 96 -26.98 -3.89 19.26
CA VAL A 96 -26.75 -5.13 20.04
C VAL A 96 -26.93 -4.86 21.53
N LEU A 97 -26.29 -3.81 22.07
CA LEU A 97 -26.42 -3.47 23.49
C LEU A 97 -27.86 -3.13 23.89
N GLU A 98 -28.57 -2.38 23.07
CA GLU A 98 -29.97 -2.03 23.30
C GLU A 98 -30.86 -3.29 23.31
N ARG A 99 -30.64 -4.20 22.36
CA ARG A 99 -31.35 -5.47 22.29
C ARG A 99 -31.11 -6.33 23.52
N GLU A 100 -29.87 -6.49 23.97
CA GLU A 100 -29.54 -7.30 25.15
C GLU A 100 -30.14 -6.72 26.43
N LYS A 101 -30.11 -5.38 26.58
CA LYS A 101 -30.78 -4.69 27.69
C LYS A 101 -32.30 -4.97 27.70
N LEU A 102 -32.94 -4.93 26.53
CA LEU A 102 -34.37 -5.15 26.41
C LEU A 102 -34.76 -6.63 26.61
N ILE A 103 -33.92 -7.57 26.16
CA ILE A 103 -34.12 -8.99 26.43
C ILE A 103 -34.10 -9.26 27.94
N THR A 104 -33.18 -8.61 28.66
CA THR A 104 -33.06 -8.74 30.11
C THR A 104 -34.32 -8.26 30.84
N SER A 105 -34.97 -7.19 30.35
CA SER A 105 -36.15 -6.61 31.01
C SER A 105 -37.48 -7.19 30.55
N ALA A 106 -37.61 -7.58 29.28
CA ALA A 106 -38.90 -7.91 28.66
C ALA A 106 -38.94 -9.26 27.93
N GLY A 107 -37.81 -9.98 27.88
CA GLY A 107 -37.69 -11.29 27.26
C GLY A 107 -37.64 -11.27 25.72
N LEU A 108 -37.28 -12.41 25.14
CA LEU A 108 -37.08 -12.58 23.70
C LEU A 108 -38.36 -12.41 22.86
N SER A 109 -39.53 -12.64 23.47
CA SER A 109 -40.83 -12.56 22.77
C SER A 109 -41.34 -11.14 22.57
N ASN A 110 -40.71 -10.14 23.18
CA ASN A 110 -41.13 -8.74 23.10
C ASN A 110 -41.07 -8.22 21.64
N PRO A 111 -42.12 -7.55 21.12
CA PRO A 111 -42.13 -7.01 19.76
C PRO A 111 -40.97 -6.07 19.43
N ALA A 112 -40.51 -5.27 20.39
CA ALA A 112 -39.37 -4.37 20.19
C ALA A 112 -38.04 -5.15 20.09
N VAL A 113 -37.87 -6.28 20.79
CA VAL A 113 -36.71 -7.17 20.60
C VAL A 113 -36.69 -7.75 19.19
N LYS A 114 -37.86 -8.15 18.67
CA LYS A 114 -37.99 -8.64 17.29
C LYS A 114 -37.65 -7.55 16.26
N LEU A 115 -38.09 -6.31 16.52
CA LEU A 115 -37.75 -5.16 15.68
C LEU A 115 -36.23 -4.89 15.66
N LEU A 116 -35.59 -4.85 16.83
CA LEU A 116 -34.12 -4.67 16.93
C LEU A 116 -33.37 -5.83 16.25
N SER A 117 -33.89 -7.06 16.36
CA SER A 117 -33.32 -8.22 15.66
C SER A 117 -33.39 -8.06 14.13
N SER A 118 -34.51 -7.54 13.61
CA SER A 118 -34.64 -7.22 12.18
C SER A 118 -33.64 -6.14 11.74
N GLN A 119 -33.50 -5.08 12.54
CA GLN A 119 -32.50 -4.02 12.30
C GLN A 119 -31.07 -4.58 12.27
N LEU A 120 -30.73 -5.50 13.18
CA LEU A 120 -29.41 -6.15 13.21
C LEU A 120 -29.14 -7.03 11.99
N ILE A 121 -30.17 -7.67 11.41
CA ILE A 121 -30.03 -8.41 10.15
C ILE A 121 -29.69 -7.46 9.01
N THR A 122 -30.41 -6.35 8.90
CA THR A 122 -30.15 -5.32 7.88
C THR A 122 -28.76 -4.70 8.06
N ALA A 123 -28.39 -4.35 9.30
CA ALA A 123 -27.08 -3.79 9.62
C ALA A 123 -25.95 -4.76 9.29
N LYS A 124 -26.08 -6.06 9.65
CA LYS A 124 -25.13 -7.11 9.29
C LYS A 124 -24.95 -7.23 7.78
N SER A 125 -26.04 -7.23 7.01
CA SER A 125 -25.98 -7.26 5.54
C SER A 125 -25.25 -6.04 4.98
N ASN A 126 -25.55 -4.83 5.49
CA ASN A 126 -24.91 -3.59 5.06
C ASN A 126 -23.39 -3.57 5.36
N ILE A 127 -23.00 -4.01 6.55
CA ILE A 127 -21.57 -4.14 6.93
C ILE A 127 -20.88 -5.12 5.98
N LEU A 128 -21.45 -6.30 5.73
CA LEU A 128 -20.86 -7.30 4.84
C LEU A 128 -20.67 -6.77 3.42
N ASN A 129 -21.66 -6.07 2.86
CA ASN A 129 -21.56 -5.47 1.53
C ASN A 129 -20.49 -4.37 1.47
N THR A 130 -20.40 -3.55 2.51
CA THR A 130 -19.39 -2.48 2.61
C THR A 130 -17.98 -3.06 2.74
N VAL A 131 -17.81 -4.09 3.58
CA VAL A 131 -16.55 -4.81 3.75
C VAL A 131 -16.11 -5.49 2.43
N ASN A 132 -17.03 -6.14 1.72
CA ASN A 132 -16.73 -6.73 0.42
C ASN A 132 -16.27 -5.69 -0.61
N SER A 133 -16.97 -4.55 -0.66
CA SER A 133 -16.61 -3.44 -1.56
C SER A 133 -15.21 -2.89 -1.23
N TYR A 134 -14.90 -2.72 0.06
CA TYR A 134 -13.59 -2.28 0.51
C TYR A 134 -12.49 -3.30 0.18
N GLN A 135 -12.71 -4.60 0.40
CA GLN A 135 -11.78 -5.65 -0.01
C GLN A 135 -11.51 -5.62 -1.52
N ASN A 136 -12.54 -5.40 -2.35
CA ASN A 136 -12.36 -5.31 -3.80
C ASN A 136 -11.53 -4.08 -4.18
N GLN A 137 -11.78 -2.94 -3.53
CA GLN A 137 -10.98 -1.73 -3.71
C GLN A 137 -9.50 -1.98 -3.37
N LEU A 138 -9.22 -2.59 -2.21
CA LEU A 138 -7.86 -2.94 -1.79
C LEU A 138 -7.18 -3.87 -2.79
N LYS A 139 -7.89 -4.89 -3.29
CA LYS A 139 -7.34 -5.81 -4.32
C LYS A 139 -7.02 -5.09 -5.63
N VAL A 140 -7.85 -4.13 -6.05
CA VAL A 140 -7.57 -3.30 -7.23
C VAL A 140 -6.32 -2.45 -7.00
N SER A 141 -6.22 -1.77 -5.86
CA SER A 141 -5.04 -0.99 -5.49
C SER A 141 -3.77 -1.84 -5.46
N LEU A 142 -3.83 -3.04 -4.86
CA LEU A 142 -2.72 -3.98 -4.81
C LEU A 142 -2.27 -4.41 -6.21
N LYS A 143 -3.24 -4.72 -7.10
CA LYS A 143 -2.95 -5.08 -8.49
C LYS A 143 -2.26 -3.94 -9.24
N GLN A 144 -2.76 -2.71 -9.09
CA GLN A 144 -2.18 -1.53 -9.72
C GLN A 144 -0.76 -1.24 -9.22
N LEU A 145 -0.52 -1.41 -7.92
CA LEU A 145 0.80 -1.21 -7.31
C LEU A 145 1.81 -2.23 -7.85
N LYS A 146 1.45 -3.52 -7.85
CA LYS A 146 2.29 -4.59 -8.43
C LYS A 146 2.56 -4.36 -9.92
N GLN A 147 1.58 -3.91 -10.70
CA GLN A 147 1.78 -3.56 -12.12
C GLN A 147 2.78 -2.41 -12.34
N LYS A 148 2.77 -1.40 -11.45
CA LYS A 148 3.74 -0.30 -11.48
C LYS A 148 5.14 -0.80 -11.16
N GLU A 149 5.31 -1.69 -10.19
CA GLU A 149 6.61 -2.33 -9.90
C GLU A 149 7.15 -3.10 -11.11
N TYR A 150 6.35 -3.98 -11.72
CA TYR A 150 6.77 -4.73 -12.91
C TYR A 150 7.20 -3.81 -14.06
N SER A 151 6.47 -2.72 -14.27
CA SER A 151 6.78 -1.75 -15.33
C SER A 151 8.06 -0.96 -15.02
N ALA A 152 8.28 -0.60 -13.76
CA ALA A 152 9.52 0.03 -13.31
C ALA A 152 10.70 -0.93 -13.50
N ASP A 153 10.60 -2.18 -13.05
CA ASP A 153 11.64 -3.20 -13.20
C ASP A 153 11.98 -3.50 -14.66
N ALA A 154 10.97 -3.52 -15.54
CA ALA A 154 11.17 -3.67 -16.97
C ALA A 154 11.95 -2.48 -17.57
N LEU A 155 11.63 -1.25 -17.16
CA LEU A 155 12.36 -0.04 -17.57
C LEU A 155 13.82 -0.09 -17.09
N PHE A 156 14.06 -0.49 -15.83
CA PHE A 156 15.41 -0.64 -15.29
C PHE A 156 16.21 -1.74 -15.99
N SER A 157 15.55 -2.84 -16.39
CA SER A 157 16.20 -3.91 -17.15
C SER A 157 16.57 -3.51 -18.58
N GLN A 158 15.88 -2.49 -19.13
CA GLN A 158 16.13 -1.91 -20.46
C GLN A 158 17.11 -0.75 -20.44
N LEU A 159 17.39 -0.14 -19.27
CA LEU A 159 18.50 0.80 -19.14
C LEU A 159 19.79 0.05 -19.49
N PRO A 160 20.52 0.47 -20.52
CA PRO A 160 21.78 -0.17 -20.88
C PRO A 160 22.66 -0.19 -19.64
N ARG A 161 23.15 -1.38 -19.26
CA ARG A 161 24.43 -1.42 -18.56
C ARG A 161 25.40 -0.82 -19.55
N GLU A 162 25.69 0.49 -19.50
CA GLU A 162 26.85 1.04 -20.18
C GLU A 162 28.07 0.36 -19.56
N ARG A 163 28.42 -0.79 -20.12
CA ARG A 163 29.53 -1.63 -19.73
C ARG A 163 30.11 -2.22 -21.01
N ASN A 164 31.11 -1.47 -21.49
CA ASN A 164 32.27 -1.92 -22.26
C ASN A 164 32.24 -1.81 -23.80
N ASP A 165 31.78 -0.66 -24.32
CA ASP A 165 31.94 -0.34 -25.75
C ASP A 165 32.71 0.97 -25.94
N ALA A 166 33.70 1.23 -25.08
CA ALA A 166 34.74 2.21 -25.36
C ALA A 166 36.10 1.51 -25.31
N GLU A 167 36.59 1.20 -26.52
CA GLU A 167 37.99 0.93 -26.86
C GLU A 167 38.54 -0.47 -26.47
N VAL A 168 38.24 -1.46 -27.31
CA VAL A 168 39.27 -2.43 -27.71
C VAL A 168 39.47 -2.29 -29.22
N HIS A 169 40.54 -1.56 -29.56
CA HIS A 169 41.25 -1.41 -30.84
C HIS A 169 40.50 -0.93 -32.10
#